data_AF-A0A3D5CUF4-F1
#
_entry.id   AF-A0A3D5CUF4-F1
#
_cell.length_a   1.000
_cell.length_b   1.000
_cell.length_c   1.000
_cell.angle_alpha   90.00
_cell.angle_beta   90.00
_cell.angle_gamma   90.00
#
_symmetry.space_group_name_H-M   'P 1'
#
loop_
_entity.id
_entity.type
_entity.pdbx_description
1 polymer ?
#
loop_
_entity_poly.entity_id
_entity_poly.type
_entity_poly.pdbx_seq_one_letter_code
_entity_poly.pdbx_strand_id
1 'polypeptide(L)' 'MRLDKFLADVGLGSRKEVKALIKKGHIKVNDQTIKNDKFQVDEWKDQVTYEGEQFIYQKDFYYILNKPAGV' A
#
# COMPACT_ATOMS: atom_id res chain seq x y z
N MET A 1 0.38 8.93 5.57
CA MET A 1 -0.58 8.52 4.52
C MET A 1 -1.72 7.74 5.16
N ARG A 2 -2.96 7.80 4.65
CA ARG A 2 -4.03 6.92 5.16
C ARG A 2 -3.78 5.46 4.75
N LEU A 3 -4.06 4.51 5.64
CA LEU A 3 -3.88 3.07 5.39
C LEU A 3 -4.66 2.56 4.18
N ASP A 4 -5.91 3.00 4.00
CA ASP A 4 -6.70 2.62 2.84
C ASP A 4 -6.14 3.15 1.50
N LYS A 5 -5.52 4.33 1.53
CA LYS A 5 -4.83 4.89 0.37
C LYS A 5 -3.53 4.14 0.09
N PHE A 6 -2.72 3.90 1.12
CA PHE A 6 -1.46 3.17 1.02
C PHE A 6 -1.67 1.81 0.34
N LEU A 7 -2.61 1.02 0.85
CA LEU A 7 -2.90 -0.32 0.33
C LEU A 7 -3.46 -0.32 -1.09
N ALA A 8 -4.24 0.70 -1.46
CA ALA A 8 -4.72 0.86 -2.83
C ALA A 8 -3.58 1.28 -3.79
N ASP A 9 -2.69 2.17 -3.35
CA ASP A 9 -1.56 2.69 -4.15
C ASP A 9 -0.52 1.59 -4.42
N VAL A 10 -0.28 0.67 -3.47
CA VAL A 10 0.60 -0.50 -3.64
C VAL A 10 -0.05 -1.66 -4.42
N GLY A 11 -1.32 -1.52 -4.81
CA GLY A 11 -2.00 -2.49 -5.67
C GLY A 11 -2.66 -3.67 -4.97
N LEU A 12 -2.91 -3.62 -3.64
CA LEU A 12 -3.59 -4.70 -2.92
C LEU A 12 -5.02 -4.94 -3.44
N GLY A 13 -5.68 -3.88 -3.94
CA GLY A 13 -7.03 -3.98 -4.50
C GLY A 13 -7.73 -2.62 -4.55
N SER A 14 -9.02 -2.62 -4.91
CA SER A 14 -9.80 -1.39 -4.92
C SER A 14 -10.01 -0.83 -3.50
N ARG A 15 -10.27 0.48 -3.39
CA ARG A 15 -10.53 1.13 -2.09
C ARG A 15 -11.65 0.47 -1.27
N LYS A 16 -12.65 -0.14 -1.93
CA LYS A 16 -13.73 -0.85 -1.24
C LYS A 16 -13.25 -2.18 -0.67
N GLU A 17 -12.48 -2.94 -1.44
CA GLU A 17 -11.92 -4.24 -1.02
C GLU A 17 -10.94 -4.04 0.14
N VAL A 18 -10.01 -3.10 0.00
CA VAL A 18 -9.05 -2.72 1.04
C VAL A 18 -9.75 -2.38 2.35
N LYS A 19 -10.81 -1.57 2.32
CA LYS A 19 -11.60 -1.23 3.52
C LYS A 19 -12.22 -2.46 4.18
N ALA A 20 -12.69 -3.42 3.39
CA ALA A 20 -13.23 -4.67 3.93
C ALA A 20 -12.12 -5.52 4.59
N LEU A 21 -10.95 -5.61 3.97
CA LEU A 21 -9.79 -6.35 4.51
C LEU A 21 -9.28 -5.74 5.82
N ILE A 22 -9.18 -4.41 5.88
CA ILE A 22 -8.81 -3.68 7.11
C ILE A 22 -9.82 -3.99 8.22
N LYS A 23 -11.12 -3.85 7.96
CA LYS A 23 -12.16 -4.11 8.97
C LYS A 23 -12.18 -5.55 9.47
N LYS A 24 -11.90 -6.51 8.59
CA LYS A 24 -11.76 -7.92 8.94
C LYS A 24 -10.49 -8.21 9.76
N GLY A 25 -9.50 -7.30 9.76
CA GLY A 25 -8.27 -7.42 10.54
C GLY A 25 -7.19 -8.25 9.85
N HIS A 26 -7.21 -8.35 8.53
CA HIS A 26 -6.14 -9.04 7.79
C HIS A 26 -4.88 -8.18 7.59
N ILE A 27 -4.97 -6.88 7.88
CA ILE A 27 -3.87 -5.93 7.73
C ILE A 27 -3.16 -5.75 9.07
N LYS A 28 -1.84 -5.87 9.04
CA LYS A 28 -0.93 -5.53 10.14
C LYS A 28 -0.07 -4.34 9.76
N VAL A 29 0.18 -3.47 10.73
CA VAL A 29 1.13 -2.36 10.64
C VAL A 29 2.09 -2.51 11.81
N ASN A 30 3.39 -2.70 11.55
CA ASN A 30 4.40 -2.97 12.57
C ASN A 30 3.98 -4.11 13.52
N ASP A 31 3.56 -5.25 12.95
CA ASP A 31 3.02 -6.43 13.65
C ASP A 31 1.70 -6.23 14.41
N GLN A 32 1.13 -5.02 14.42
CA GLN A 32 -0.15 -4.74 15.06
C GLN A 32 -1.31 -4.81 14.07
N THR A 33 -2.33 -5.61 14.38
CA THR A 33 -3.53 -5.67 13.54
C THR A 33 -4.32 -4.37 13.63
N ILE A 34 -4.42 -3.65 12.51
CA ILE A 34 -5.15 -2.39 12.41
C ILE A 34 -6.51 -2.63 11.74
N LYS A 35 -7.59 -2.23 12.42
CA LYS A 35 -8.97 -2.31 11.91
C LYS A 35 -9.57 -0.96 11.50
N ASN A 36 -8.78 0.10 11.56
CA ASN A 36 -9.20 1.46 11.23
C ASN A 36 -8.66 1.88 9.86
N ASP A 37 -9.54 2.07 8.87
CA ASP A 37 -9.16 2.49 7.52
C ASP A 37 -8.57 3.91 7.47
N LYS A 38 -8.90 4.74 8.46
CA LYS A 38 -8.40 6.12 8.58
C LYS A 38 -7.06 6.22 9.31
N PHE A 39 -6.47 5.10 9.71
CA PHE A 39 -5.17 5.07 10.38
C PHE A 39 -4.11 5.74 9.48
N GLN A 40 -3.24 6.55 10.09
CA GLN A 40 -2.14 7.18 9.39
C GLN A 40 -0.91 6.28 9.49
N VAL A 41 -0.45 5.78 8.35
CA VAL A 41 0.78 5.03 8.16
C VAL A 41 1.86 5.96 7.64
N ASP A 42 3.07 5.83 8.18
CA ASP A 42 4.29 6.42 7.63
C ASP A 42 4.86 5.47 6.55
N GLU A 43 4.79 5.89 5.29
CA GLU A 43 5.20 5.10 4.13
C GLU A 43 6.70 4.73 4.09
N TRP A 44 7.51 5.39 4.92
CA TRP A 44 8.97 5.16 5.00
C TRP A 44 9.40 4.38 6.23
N LYS A 45 8.58 4.35 7.28
CA LYS A 45 8.94 3.76 8.58
C LYS A 45 8.06 2.58 8.96
N ASP A 46 6.78 2.63 8.60
CA ASP A 46 5.84 1.61 9.01
C ASP A 46 5.84 0.44 8.04
N GLN A 47 5.93 -0.77 8.59
CA GLN A 47 5.85 -2.00 7.85
C GLN A 47 4.40 -2.46 7.76
N VAL A 48 3.81 -2.38 6.57
CA VAL A 48 2.44 -2.86 6.33
C VAL A 48 2.48 -4.27 5.76
N THR A 49 1.76 -5.21 6.39
CA THR A 49 1.72 -6.63 6.02
C THR A 49 0.27 -7.10 5.85
N TYR A 50 0.03 -7.94 4.83
CA TYR A 50 -1.23 -8.65 4.63
C TYR A 50 -0.93 -10.14 4.46
N GLU A 51 -1.52 -10.98 5.32
CA GLU A 51 -1.34 -12.46 5.29
C GLU A 51 0.12 -12.95 5.27
N GLY A 52 1.05 -12.14 5.81
CA GLY A 52 2.49 -12.43 5.84
C GLY A 52 3.30 -11.82 4.69
N GLU A 53 2.63 -11.23 3.71
CA GLU A 53 3.27 -10.49 2.62
C GLU A 53 3.42 -9.00 2.98
N GLN A 54 4.64 -8.48 2.87
CA GLN A 54 4.94 -7.07 3.17
C GLN A 54 4.73 -6.19 1.94
N PHE A 55 4.05 -5.07 2.12
CA PHE A 55 3.88 -4.05 1.12
C PHE A 55 4.85 -2.90 1.38
N ILE A 56 5.62 -2.54 0.36
CA ILE A 56 6.55 -1.41 0.38
C ILE A 56 5.96 -0.32 -0.51
N TYR A 57 5.89 0.90 0.02
CA TYR A 57 5.46 2.03 -0.77
C TYR A 57 6.58 2.47 -1.71
N GLN A 58 6.34 2.36 -3.01
CA GLN A 58 7.30 2.78 -4.03
C GLN A 58 6.71 3.97 -4.78
N LYS A 59 7.16 5.16 -4.40
CA LYS A 59 6.63 6.44 -4.90
C LYS A 59 7.19 6.82 -6.27
N ASP A 60 8.47 6.51 -6.50
CA ASP A 60 9.20 6.98 -7.67
C ASP A 60 9.48 5.82 -8.63
N PHE A 61 8.73 5.79 -9.74
CA PHE A 61 9.07 4.96 -10.88
C PHE A 61 10.04 5.72 -11.77
N TYR A 62 11.32 5.35 -11.73
CA TYR A 62 12.31 5.89 -12.65
C TYR A 62 12.29 5.09 -13.96
N TYR A 63 11.79 5.71 -15.03
CA TYR A 63 11.87 5.16 -16.37
C TYR A 63 13.04 5.79 -17.12
N ILE A 64 14.00 4.97 -17.56
CA ILE A 64 14.99 5.39 -18.56
C ILE A 64 14.40 5.06 -19.93
N LEU A 65 13.77 6.06 -20.55
CA LEU A 65 13.21 5.94 -21.89
C LEU A 65 14.28 6.28 -22.93
N ASN A 66 14.83 5.27 -23.60
CA ASN A 66 15.59 5.48 -24.82
C ASN A 66 14.60 5.58 -25.99
N LYS A 67 14.08 6.78 -26.27
CA LYS A 67 13.12 7.00 -27.36
C LYS A 67 13.87 7.04 -28.70
N PRO A 68 13.72 6.06 -29.62
CA PRO A 68 14.29 6.16 -30.95
C PRO A 68 13.57 7.25 -31.76
N ALA A 69 14.32 7.98 -32.59
CA ALA A 69 13.73 9.00 -33.46
C ALA A 69 12.84 8.33 -34.53
N GLY A 70 11.56 8.69 -34.57
CA GLY A 70 10.65 8.28 -35.65
C GLY A 70 9.30 7.65 -35.26
N VAL A 71 8.91 7.65 -33.97
CA VAL A 71 7.56 7.25 -33.53
C VAL A 71 6.88 8.32 -32.67
#